data_AF-A0A1G5N6K3-F1
#
_entry.id   AF-A0A1G5N6K3-F1
#
_cell.length_a   1.000
_cell.length_b   1.000
_cell.length_c   1.000
_cell.angle_alpha   90.00
_cell.angle_beta   90.00
_cell.angle_gamma   90.00
#
_symmetry.space_group_name_H-M   'P 1'
#
loop_
_entity.id
_entity.type
_entity.pdbx_description
1 polymer ?
#
loop_
_entity_poly.entity_id
_entity_poly.type
_entity_poly.pdbx_seq_one_letter_code
_entity_poly.pdbx_strand_id
1 'polypeptide(L)'
;MSKPLNPELIDAENPEWTDEKVEQSVRIGALPVTLQAKLRRGRPQASVTKERITIRLSPDVVDAFRATGSGWQTRMDAALKDWLKTHSPS
;
A
#
# COMPACT_ATOMS: atom_id res chain seq x y z
N MET A 1 5.37 12.70 -6.49
CA MET A 1 6.68 13.10 -7.05
C MET A 1 7.68 13.06 -5.92
N SER A 2 8.60 12.09 -5.93
CA SER A 2 9.67 12.03 -4.93
C SER A 2 10.74 13.05 -5.31
N LYS A 3 11.05 13.97 -4.39
CA LYS A 3 12.14 14.94 -4.59
C LYS A 3 13.43 14.15 -4.83
N PRO A 4 14.22 14.43 -5.88
CA PRO A 4 15.49 13.75 -6.10
C PRO A 4 16.41 13.98 -4.90
N LEU A 5 17.16 12.95 -4.49
CA LEU A 5 18.20 13.09 -3.48
C LEU A 5 19.21 14.13 -3.98
N ASN A 6 19.56 15.09 -3.13
CA ASN A 6 20.61 16.06 -3.43
C ASN A 6 21.96 15.46 -3.03
N PRO A 7 22.85 15.12 -3.98
CA PRO A 7 24.14 14.50 -3.70
C PRO A 7 25.12 15.41 -2.94
N GLU A 8 24.87 16.72 -2.87
CA GLU A 8 25.71 17.67 -2.13
C GLU A 8 25.29 17.85 -0.65
N LEU A 9 24.20 17.22 -0.21
CA LEU A 9 23.77 17.24 1.21
C LEU A 9 24.32 16.07 2.03
N ILE A 10 25.44 15.48 1.61
CA ILE A 10 26.10 14.43 2.39
C ILE A 10 26.71 15.11 3.62
N ASP A 11 26.22 14.74 4.80
CA ASP A 11 26.77 15.20 6.07
C ASP A 11 28.11 14.50 6.33
N ALA A 12 29.21 15.18 6.00
CA ALA A 12 30.57 14.69 6.16
C ALA A 12 30.98 14.52 7.65
N GLU A 13 30.24 15.13 8.57
CA GLU A 13 30.47 15.02 10.01
C GLU A 13 29.75 13.79 10.61
N ASN A 14 28.91 13.09 9.85
CA ASN A 14 28.24 11.89 10.33
C ASN A 14 29.23 10.72 10.40
N PRO A 15 29.61 10.25 11.59
CA PRO A 15 30.58 9.17 11.71
C PRO A 15 30.02 7.88 11.12
N GLU A 16 30.92 7.04 10.60
CA GLU A 16 30.54 5.72 10.12
C GLU A 16 29.92 4.87 11.26
N TRP A 17 29.00 4.00 10.87
CA TRP A 17 28.42 3.03 11.77
C TRP A 17 29.48 1.97 12.09
N THR A 18 29.80 1.81 13.37
CA THR A 18 30.69 0.76 13.86
C THR A 18 29.88 -0.51 14.11
N ASP A 19 30.55 -1.67 14.12
CA ASP A 19 29.91 -2.97 14.36
C ASP A 19 29.17 -3.00 15.71
N GLU A 20 29.73 -2.37 16.75
CA GLU A 20 29.08 -2.23 18.06
C GLU A 20 27.75 -1.46 17.98
N LYS A 21 27.65 -0.42 17.15
CA LYS A 21 26.41 0.33 16.95
C LYS A 21 25.36 -0.51 16.22
N VAL A 22 25.80 -1.38 15.30
CA VAL A 22 24.92 -2.33 14.62
C VAL A 22 24.39 -3.37 15.61
N GLU A 23 25.25 -3.87 16.51
CA GLU A 23 24.85 -4.83 17.54
C GLU A 23 23.90 -4.21 18.58
N GLN A 24 24.07 -2.92 18.90
CA GLN A 24 23.16 -2.16 19.76
C GLN A 24 21.86 -1.73 19.07
N SER A 25 21.71 -1.99 17.76
CA SER A 25 20.50 -1.60 17.04
C SER A 25 19.29 -2.42 17.47
N VAL A 26 18.14 -1.76 17.57
CA VAL A 26 16.88 -2.40 17.97
C VAL A 26 15.89 -2.45 16.83
N ARG A 27 15.12 -3.53 16.75
CA ARG A 27 13.96 -3.60 15.85
C ARG A 27 12.92 -2.57 16.27
N ILE A 28 12.15 -2.07 15.30
CA ILE A 28 11.05 -1.11 15.55
C ILE A 28 10.11 -1.61 16.66
N GLY A 29 9.87 -2.93 16.76
CA GLY A 29 9.00 -3.51 17.79
C GLY A 29 9.50 -3.37 19.24
N ALA A 30 10.79 -3.08 19.46
CA ALA A 30 11.37 -2.88 20.78
C ALA A 30 11.38 -1.40 21.23
N LEU A 31 10.93 -0.47 20.38
CA LEU A 31 10.83 0.95 20.72
C LEU A 31 9.59 1.25 21.58
N PRO A 32 9.53 2.37 22.30
CA PRO A 32 8.29 2.83 22.94
C PRO A 32 7.13 2.94 21.94
N VAL A 33 5.91 2.55 22.35
CA VAL A 33 4.71 2.49 21.49
C VAL A 33 4.43 3.84 20.77
N THR A 34 4.69 4.95 21.46
CA THR A 34 4.54 6.32 20.92
C THR A 34 5.46 6.58 19.72
N LEU A 35 6.67 6.02 19.72
CA LEU A 35 7.62 6.09 18.62
C LEU A 35 7.30 5.07 17.54
N GLN A 36 6.85 3.86 17.90
CA GLN A 36 6.41 2.86 16.93
C GLN A 36 5.29 3.39 16.03
N ALA A 37 4.30 4.08 16.61
CA ALA A 37 3.19 4.65 15.85
C ALA A 37 3.63 5.75 14.87
N LYS A 38 4.62 6.56 15.24
CA LYS A 38 5.18 7.62 14.37
C LYS A 38 6.07 7.06 13.26
N LEU A 39 6.78 5.96 13.54
CA LEU A 39 7.71 5.31 12.60
C LEU A 39 7.02 4.32 11.65
N ARG A 40 5.81 3.85 11.97
CA ARG A 40 4.91 3.16 11.04
C ARG A 40 4.37 4.16 9.99
N ARG A 41 5.27 4.70 9.19
CA ARG A 41 4.98 5.65 8.12
C ARG A 41 4.46 4.88 6.91
N GLY A 42 3.14 4.86 6.75
CA GLY A 42 2.44 4.22 5.63
C GLY A 42 0.93 4.35 5.79
N ARG A 43 0.18 4.16 4.70
CA ARG A 43 -1.29 4.04 4.80
C ARG A 43 -1.59 2.88 5.78
N PRO A 44 -2.47 3.07 6.77
CA PRO A 44 -2.89 1.98 7.65
C PRO A 44 -3.25 0.76 6.81
N GLN A 45 -2.81 -0.43 7.25
CA GLN A 45 -3.24 -1.66 6.58
C GLN A 45 -4.77 -1.67 6.57
N ALA A 46 -5.35 -1.87 5.39
CA ALA A 46 -6.79 -1.98 5.27
C ALA A 46 -7.24 -3.19 6.09
N SER A 47 -8.24 -3.02 6.96
CA SER A 47 -8.80 -4.10 7.77
C SER A 47 -9.39 -5.23 6.92
N VAL A 48 -9.81 -4.91 5.70
CA VAL A 48 -10.27 -5.87 4.69
C VAL A 48 -9.38 -5.73 3.47
N THR A 49 -8.48 -6.69 3.30
CA THR A 49 -7.63 -6.78 2.10
C THR A 49 -8.46 -7.32 0.95
N LYS A 50 -8.51 -6.59 -0.16
CA LYS A 50 -9.09 -7.12 -1.41
C LYS A 50 -8.20 -8.25 -1.92
N GLU A 51 -8.78 -9.40 -2.19
CA GLU A 51 -8.04 -10.50 -2.81
C GLU A 51 -7.76 -10.18 -4.28
N ARG A 52 -6.51 -10.29 -4.70
CA ARG A 52 -6.11 -10.09 -6.10
C ARG A 52 -6.25 -11.41 -6.84
N ILE A 53 -7.36 -11.57 -7.55
CA ILE A 53 -7.62 -12.74 -8.39
C ILE A 53 -7.53 -12.40 -9.89
N THR A 54 -7.17 -13.40 -10.71
CA THR A 54 -7.18 -13.31 -12.17
C THR A 54 -8.41 -14.03 -12.69
N ILE A 55 -9.39 -13.28 -13.21
CA ILE A 55 -10.63 -13.83 -13.82
C ILE A 55 -10.75 -13.36 -15.27
N ARG A 56 -11.44 -14.16 -16.09
CA ARG A 56 -11.83 -13.76 -17.45
C ARG A 56 -13.23 -13.16 -17.41
N LEU A 57 -13.38 -11.97 -17.97
CA LEU A 57 -14.66 -11.27 -18.12
C LEU A 57 -14.92 -11.03 -19.60
N SER A 58 -16.19 -10.89 -19.97
CA SER A 58 -16.59 -10.56 -21.34
C SER A 58 -16.00 -9.18 -21.76
N PRO A 59 -15.54 -9.01 -23.01
CA PRO A 59 -14.88 -7.78 -23.45
C PRO A 59 -15.75 -6.53 -23.31
N ASP A 60 -17.04 -6.65 -23.65
CA ASP A 60 -18.05 -5.59 -23.56
C ASP A 60 -18.20 -5.04 -22.13
N VAL A 61 -18.21 -5.91 -21.13
CA VAL A 61 -18.27 -5.53 -19.71
C VAL A 61 -17.02 -4.75 -19.32
N VAL A 62 -15.84 -5.26 -19.70
CA VAL A 62 -14.56 -4.60 -19.36
C VAL A 62 -14.44 -3.24 -20.03
N ASP A 63 -14.84 -3.12 -21.29
CA ASP A 63 -14.77 -1.88 -22.06
C ASP A 63 -15.74 -0.83 -21.51
N ALA A 64 -16.96 -1.22 -21.14
CA ALA A 64 -17.92 -0.33 -20.49
C ALA A 64 -17.38 0.25 -19.18
N PHE A 65 -16.76 -0.57 -18.32
CA PHE A 65 -16.14 -0.06 -17.11
C PHE A 65 -14.89 0.77 -17.41
N ARG A 66 -14.00 0.36 -18.32
CA ARG A 66 -12.79 1.13 -18.67
C ARG A 66 -13.11 2.53 -19.19
N ALA A 67 -14.17 2.68 -19.96
CA ALA A 67 -14.63 3.98 -20.46
C ALA A 67 -14.95 4.99 -19.35
N THR A 68 -15.27 4.52 -18.13
CA THR A 68 -15.52 5.39 -16.96
C THR A 68 -14.23 6.02 -16.38
N GLY A 69 -13.06 5.67 -16.91
CA GLY A 69 -11.78 6.29 -16.55
C GLY A 69 -11.17 5.74 -15.25
N SER A 70 -10.38 6.58 -14.57
CA SER A 70 -9.67 6.15 -13.36
C SER A 70 -10.62 5.58 -12.29
N GLY A 71 -10.18 4.51 -11.62
CA GLY A 71 -11.00 3.82 -10.61
C GLY A 71 -12.07 2.87 -11.16
N TRP A 72 -12.06 2.54 -12.45
CA TRP A 72 -13.06 1.63 -13.05
C TRP A 72 -13.13 0.26 -12.38
N GLN A 73 -11.98 -0.29 -11.95
CA GLN A 73 -11.93 -1.56 -11.20
C GLN A 73 -12.67 -1.46 -9.85
N THR A 74 -12.61 -0.29 -9.19
CA THR A 74 -13.34 -0.07 -7.94
C THR A 74 -14.84 0.05 -8.18
N ARG A 75 -15.26 0.68 -9.29
CA ARG A 75 -16.67 0.70 -9.70
C ARG A 75 -17.19 -0.69 -10.06
N MET A 76 -16.37 -1.49 -10.74
CA MET A 76 -16.71 -2.88 -11.05
C MET A 76 -16.87 -3.73 -9.78
N ASP A 77 -15.96 -3.62 -8.81
CA ASP A 77 -16.08 -4.27 -7.49
C ASP A 77 -17.37 -3.83 -6.74
N ALA A 78 -17.71 -2.54 -6.79
CA ALA A 78 -18.94 -2.03 -6.19
C ALA A 78 -20.20 -2.59 -6.88
N ALA A 79 -20.20 -2.70 -8.20
CA ALA A 79 -21.31 -3.28 -8.96
C ALA A 79 -21.51 -4.77 -8.63
N LEU A 80 -20.42 -5.54 -8.53
CA LEU A 80 -20.49 -6.95 -8.13
C LEU A 80 -21.03 -7.10 -6.70
N LYS A 81 -20.61 -6.25 -5.77
CA LYS A 81 -21.16 -6.22 -4.41
C LYS A 81 -22.64 -5.89 -4.38
N ASP A 82 -23.08 -4.95 -5.21
CA ASP A 82 -24.48 -4.57 -5.29
C ASP A 82 -25.36 -5.68 -5.87
N TRP A 83 -24.86 -6.35 -6.92
CA TRP A 83 -25.49 -7.53 -7.49
C TRP A 83 -25.69 -8.64 -6.44
N LEU A 84 -24.69 -8.89 -5.58
CA LEU A 84 -24.77 -9.87 -4.50
C LEU A 84 -25.79 -9.54 -3.40
N LYS A 85 -26.25 -8.29 -3.27
CA LYS A 85 -27.33 -7.95 -2.32
C LYS A 85 -28.69 -8.45 -2.79
N THR A 86 -28.84 -8.60 -4.10
CA THR A 86 -30.12 -8.88 -4.76
C THR A 86 -30.15 -10.28 -5.39
N HIS A 87 -28.98 -10.88 -5.61
CA HIS A 87 -28.83 -12.17 -6.27
C HIS A 87 -27.90 -13.08 -5.47
N SER A 88 -28.22 -14.38 -5.49
CA SER A 88 -27.32 -15.40 -4.96
C SER A 88 -26.54 -16.03 -6.11
N PRO A 89 -25.20 -16.11 -6.05
CA PRO A 89 -24.43 -16.88 -7.01
C PRO A 89 -24.79 -18.36 -6.83
N SER A 90 -25.22 -19.01 -7.91
CA SER A 90 -25.60 -20.43 -7.96
C SER A 90 -24.39 -21.35 -8.05
#